data_AF-A0AAF0DCR3-F1
#
_entry.id   AF-A0AAF0DCR3-F1
#
_cell.length_a   1.000
_cell.length_b   1.000
_cell.length_c   1.000
_cell.angle_alpha   90.00
_cell.angle_beta   90.00
_cell.angle_gamma   90.00
#
_symmetry.space_group_name_H-M   'P 1'
#
loop_
_entity.id
_entity.type
_entity.pdbx_description
1 polymer ?
#
loop_
_entity_poly.entity_id
_entity_poly.type
_entity_poly.pdbx_seq_one_letter_code
_entity_poly.pdbx_strand_id
1 'polypeptide(L)'
;MAAIRATWATPLFQLPARAFPSLTALHSPPSYRLLQFISHPLRSSPDAYVPHAIIFSLPSILSELWESILRAVPKKKTPYTAKRHRQMAGKALKDVKSVTNCPGCGQPKRAHLLCPTCVSEVKRHWREEEKAAVST
;
A
#
# COMPACT_ATOMS: atom_id res chain seq x y z
N MET A 1 22.16 68.85 30.04
CA MET A 1 22.34 68.03 28.82
C MET A 1 22.88 66.65 29.23
N ALA A 2 22.02 65.77 29.75
CA ALA A 2 22.40 64.41 30.14
C ALA A 2 21.79 63.42 29.13
N ALA A 3 22.65 62.74 28.38
CA ALA A 3 22.26 61.79 27.35
C ALA A 3 21.93 60.43 28.00
N ILE A 4 20.66 60.03 27.93
CA ILE A 4 20.21 58.70 28.34
C ILE A 4 20.55 57.73 27.20
N ARG A 5 21.51 56.82 27.44
CA ARG A 5 21.82 55.74 26.52
C ARG A 5 20.84 54.59 26.74
N ALA A 6 20.03 54.28 25.73
CA ALA A 6 19.18 53.10 25.72
C ALA A 6 20.02 51.86 25.41
N THR A 7 20.26 51.03 26.42
CA THR A 7 20.83 49.68 26.28
C THR A 7 19.69 48.71 25.95
N TRP A 8 19.59 48.36 24.68
CA TRP A 8 18.72 47.29 24.21
C TRP A 8 19.47 45.97 24.41
N ALA A 9 19.12 45.24 25.47
CA ALA A 9 19.60 43.90 25.69
C ALA A 9 18.90 42.96 24.69
N THR A 10 19.64 42.42 23.72
CA THR A 10 19.17 41.36 22.85
C THR A 10 19.15 40.05 23.64
N PRO A 11 17.99 39.39 23.82
CA PRO A 11 17.97 38.05 24.38
C PRO A 11 18.53 37.09 23.33
N LEU A 12 19.64 36.42 23.68
CA LEU A 12 20.13 35.26 22.95
C LEU A 12 19.06 34.17 22.98
N PHE A 13 18.24 34.10 21.94
CA PHE A 13 17.36 32.98 21.66
C PHE A 13 18.22 31.76 21.34
N GLN A 14 18.48 30.94 22.36
CA GLN A 14 19.05 29.62 22.18
C GLN A 14 18.01 28.72 21.50
N LEU A 15 18.24 28.42 20.22
CA LEU A 15 17.51 27.41 19.48
C LEU A 15 17.86 26.02 20.05
N PRO A 16 16.89 25.19 20.47
CA PRO A 16 17.19 23.81 20.84
C PRO A 16 17.63 23.05 19.59
N ALA A 17 18.81 22.43 19.68
CA ALA A 17 19.32 21.51 18.68
C ALA A 17 18.32 20.36 18.49
N ARG A 18 17.55 20.46 17.39
CA ARG A 18 16.64 19.40 16.96
C ARG A 18 17.50 18.25 16.46
N ALA A 19 17.60 17.21 17.28
CA ALA A 19 18.21 15.94 16.89
C ALA A 19 17.54 15.46 15.60
N PHE A 20 18.31 15.39 14.53
CA PHE A 20 17.90 14.76 13.28
C PHE A 20 17.72 13.26 13.56
N PRO A 21 16.53 12.68 13.39
CA PRO A 21 16.42 11.24 13.37
C PRO A 21 17.13 10.72 12.13
N SER A 22 18.23 10.00 12.35
CA SER A 22 18.93 9.23 11.33
C SER A 22 17.94 8.34 10.59
N LEU A 23 17.84 8.54 9.28
CA LEU A 23 17.03 7.72 8.38
C LEU A 23 17.69 6.34 8.23
N THR A 24 17.52 5.47 9.22
CA THR A 24 17.78 4.04 9.05
C THR A 24 16.62 3.40 8.30
N ALA A 25 16.77 3.42 6.98
CA ALA A 25 16.62 2.24 6.14
C ALA A 25 15.38 1.37 6.39
N LEU A 26 14.24 1.81 5.83
CA LEU A 26 13.14 0.91 5.49
C LEU A 26 13.58 0.04 4.29
N HIS A 27 14.36 -1.01 4.56
CA HIS A 27 14.58 -2.09 3.58
C HIS A 27 13.30 -2.92 3.50
N SER A 28 12.40 -2.57 2.58
CA SER A 28 11.39 -3.53 2.14
C SER A 28 12.11 -4.64 1.36
N PRO A 29 11.91 -5.94 1.66
CA PRO A 29 12.36 -6.97 0.74
C PRO A 29 11.59 -6.79 -0.57
N PRO A 30 12.26 -6.65 -1.73
CA PRO A 30 11.55 -6.65 -2.99
C PRO A 30 10.92 -8.03 -3.12
N SER A 31 9.60 -8.06 -3.15
CA SER A 31 8.83 -9.28 -3.36
C SER A 31 9.04 -9.70 -4.82
N TYR A 32 10.13 -10.40 -5.11
CA TYR A 32 10.47 -10.99 -6.42
C TYR A 32 9.57 -12.19 -6.78
N ARG A 33 8.30 -12.16 -6.35
CA ARG A 33 7.25 -13.15 -6.65
C ARG A 33 6.33 -12.70 -7.79
N LEU A 34 6.80 -11.82 -8.67
CA LEU A 34 6.10 -11.42 -9.90
C LEU A 34 6.95 -11.60 -11.17
N LEU A 35 7.91 -12.54 -11.17
CA LEU A 35 8.69 -12.88 -12.37
C LEU A 35 8.73 -14.39 -12.69
N GLN A 36 7.92 -15.23 -12.04
CA GLN A 36 7.93 -16.67 -12.30
C GLN A 36 7.06 -17.14 -13.48
N PHE A 37 6.41 -16.23 -14.22
CA PHE A 37 5.53 -16.61 -15.34
C PHE A 37 6.13 -16.41 -16.74
N ILE A 38 7.43 -16.16 -16.86
CA ILE A 38 8.06 -15.97 -18.18
C ILE A 38 9.31 -16.82 -18.28
N SER A 39 9.14 -18.14 -18.37
CA SER A 39 10.21 -19.06 -18.76
C SER A 39 9.66 -20.27 -19.48
N HIS A 40 8.95 -20.05 -20.60
CA HIS A 40 8.79 -21.09 -21.61
C HIS A 40 9.87 -20.88 -22.67
N PRO A 41 10.91 -21.73 -22.78
CA PRO A 41 11.81 -21.68 -23.91
C PRO A 41 11.03 -22.16 -25.15
N LEU A 42 10.71 -21.22 -26.05
CA LEU A 42 10.24 -21.57 -27.37
C LEU A 42 11.37 -22.29 -28.09
N ARG A 43 11.18 -23.59 -28.28
CA ARG A 43 12.03 -24.44 -29.10
C ARG A 43 11.88 -23.98 -30.55
N SER A 44 12.86 -23.24 -31.07
CA SER A 44 12.94 -22.88 -32.48
C SER A 44 13.36 -24.11 -33.29
N SER A 45 12.41 -24.73 -33.99
CA SER A 45 12.73 -25.60 -35.13
C SER A 45 13.00 -24.70 -36.33
N PRO A 46 14.12 -24.86 -37.04
CA PRO A 46 14.39 -24.10 -38.24
C PRO A 46 13.78 -24.86 -39.41
N ASP A 47 12.50 -24.60 -39.70
CA ASP A 47 12.05 -24.81 -41.08
C ASP A 47 11.35 -23.55 -41.57
N ALA A 48 11.98 -23.03 -42.63
CA ALA A 48 11.66 -21.82 -43.31
C ALA A 48 10.21 -21.82 -43.81
N TYR A 49 9.40 -20.92 -43.24
CA TYR A 49 8.28 -20.36 -43.96
C TYR A 49 8.05 -18.90 -43.54
N VAL A 50 8.61 -18.00 -44.32
CA VAL A 50 8.25 -16.59 -44.41
C VAL A 50 7.99 -16.34 -45.89
N PRO A 51 7.02 -15.53 -46.34
CA PRO A 51 6.03 -14.73 -45.60
C PRO A 51 4.61 -14.91 -46.15
N HIS A 52 3.61 -15.19 -45.30
CA HIS A 52 2.29 -14.61 -45.58
C HIS A 52 2.24 -13.31 -44.82
N ALA A 53 2.45 -12.22 -45.56
CA ALA A 53 2.17 -10.88 -45.10
C ALA A 53 0.71 -10.87 -44.60
N ILE A 54 0.54 -11.01 -43.28
CA ILE A 54 -0.70 -10.62 -42.64
C ILE A 54 -0.70 -9.10 -42.78
N ILE A 55 -1.25 -8.64 -43.89
CA ILE A 55 -1.74 -7.28 -44.02
C ILE A 55 -2.82 -7.22 -42.94
N PHE A 56 -2.44 -6.74 -41.76
CA PHE A 56 -3.38 -6.36 -40.73
C PHE A 56 -4.14 -5.18 -41.33
N SER A 57 -5.20 -5.48 -42.09
CA SER A 57 -6.16 -4.49 -42.54
C SER A 57 -6.82 -3.99 -41.26
N LEU A 58 -6.15 -3.02 -40.62
CA LEU A 58 -6.67 -2.25 -39.50
C LEU A 58 -8.08 -1.85 -39.91
N PRO A 59 -9.13 -2.41 -39.29
CA PRO A 59 -10.46 -1.87 -39.48
C PRO A 59 -10.35 -0.39 -39.10
N SER A 60 -10.97 0.53 -39.85
CA SER A 60 -10.93 1.97 -39.50
C SER A 60 -11.28 2.22 -38.02
N ILE A 61 -12.07 1.34 -37.42
CA ILE A 61 -12.42 1.30 -35.99
C ILE A 61 -11.20 1.21 -35.07
N LEU A 62 -10.17 0.41 -35.41
CA LEU A 62 -8.93 0.35 -34.63
C LEU A 62 -8.12 1.64 -34.79
N SER A 63 -8.08 2.21 -35.99
CA SER A 63 -7.39 3.49 -36.23
C SER A 63 -7.96 4.61 -35.37
N GLU A 64 -9.28 4.67 -35.20
CA GLU A 64 -9.93 5.66 -34.33
C GLU A 64 -9.66 5.41 -32.84
N LEU A 65 -9.62 4.14 -32.41
CA LEU A 65 -9.27 3.78 -31.04
C LEU A 65 -7.82 4.15 -30.68
N TRP A 66 -6.88 3.98 -31.63
CA TRP A 66 -5.48 4.37 -31.45
C TRP A 66 -5.31 5.88 -31.29
N GLU A 67 -6.02 6.68 -32.09
CA GLU A 67 -6.01 8.14 -31.97
C GLU A 67 -6.59 8.61 -30.62
N SER A 68 -7.65 7.95 -30.12
CA SER A 68 -8.22 8.24 -28.79
C SER A 68 -7.24 7.92 -27.65
N ILE A 69 -6.54 6.78 -27.73
CA ILE A 69 -5.56 6.37 -26.70
C ILE A 69 -4.36 7.33 -26.69
N LEU A 70 -3.85 7.72 -27.86
CA LEU A 70 -2.74 8.68 -27.98
C LEU A 70 -3.14 10.08 -27.49
N ARG A 71 -4.41 10.48 -27.66
CA ARG A 71 -4.96 11.75 -27.13
C ARG A 71 -5.32 11.71 -25.65
N ALA A 72 -5.48 10.54 -25.04
CA ALA A 72 -5.87 10.39 -23.64
C ALA A 72 -4.74 10.65 -22.62
N VAL A 73 -3.58 11.14 -23.06
CA VAL A 73 -2.46 11.51 -22.18
C VAL A 73 -2.82 12.79 -21.41
N PRO A 74 -2.62 12.82 -20.07
CA PRO A 74 -2.82 14.04 -19.29
C PRO A 74 -2.02 15.21 -19.86
N LYS A 75 -2.72 16.26 -20.31
CA LYS A 75 -2.10 17.42 -20.96
C LYS A 75 -1.12 18.15 -20.04
N LYS A 76 -1.38 18.14 -18.73
CA LYS A 76 -0.62 18.86 -17.70
C LYS A 76 -0.55 18.05 -16.40
N LYS A 77 0.51 18.27 -15.63
CA LYS A 77 0.67 17.72 -14.29
C LYS A 77 -0.42 18.26 -13.36
N THR A 78 -1.07 17.40 -12.59
CA THR A 78 -2.05 17.83 -11.59
C THR A 78 -1.39 18.64 -10.46
N PRO A 79 -1.99 19.75 -10.00
CA PRO A 79 -1.44 20.53 -8.89
C PRO A 79 -1.53 19.76 -7.57
N TYR A 80 -0.68 20.14 -6.61
CA TYR A 80 -0.62 19.52 -5.29
C TYR A 80 -1.99 19.53 -4.59
N THR A 81 -2.70 20.67 -4.62
CA THR A 81 -4.01 20.85 -3.98
C THR A 81 -5.07 19.90 -4.53
N ALA A 82 -5.17 19.76 -5.87
CA ALA A 82 -6.10 18.82 -6.50
C ALA A 82 -5.79 17.36 -6.17
N LYS A 83 -4.50 17.00 -6.10
CA LYS A 83 -4.07 15.67 -5.63
C LYS A 83 -4.50 15.43 -4.18
N ARG A 84 -4.25 16.39 -3.29
CA ARG A 84 -4.60 16.28 -1.86
C ARG A 84 -6.11 16.15 -1.65
N HIS A 85 -6.92 16.98 -2.30
CA HIS A 85 -8.39 16.86 -2.20
C HIS A 85 -8.88 15.51 -2.72
N ARG A 86 -8.37 15.05 -3.87
CA ARG A 86 -8.74 13.74 -4.42
C ARG A 86 -8.34 12.58 -3.49
N GLN A 87 -7.21 12.68 -2.79
CA GLN A 87 -6.69 11.60 -1.95
C GLN A 87 -7.28 11.61 -0.53
N MET A 88 -7.54 12.79 0.04
CA MET A 88 -7.82 12.94 1.47
C MET A 88 -9.25 13.38 1.79
N ALA A 89 -9.95 14.07 0.87
CA ALA A 89 -11.31 14.51 1.14
C ALA A 89 -12.27 13.30 1.17
N GLY A 90 -12.88 13.05 2.34
CA GLY A 90 -13.85 11.97 2.52
C GLY A 90 -13.31 10.54 2.46
N LYS A 91 -11.98 10.37 2.33
CA LYS A 91 -11.30 9.08 2.21
C LYS A 91 -10.53 8.69 3.48
N ALA A 92 -10.81 9.36 4.60
CA ALA A 92 -10.22 9.01 5.88
C ALA A 92 -10.67 7.62 6.33
N LEU A 93 -9.77 6.89 7.00
CA LEU A 93 -10.12 5.63 7.64
C LEU A 93 -11.16 5.93 8.72
N LYS A 94 -12.30 5.23 8.67
CA LYS A 94 -13.37 5.41 9.66
C LYS A 94 -12.99 4.70 10.95
N ASP A 95 -13.23 5.34 12.09
CA ASP A 95 -13.01 4.73 13.39
C ASP A 95 -14.01 3.60 13.64
N VAL A 96 -13.49 2.47 14.11
CA VAL A 96 -14.30 1.30 14.46
C VAL A 96 -14.84 1.50 15.88
N LYS A 97 -16.09 1.98 15.99
CA LYS A 97 -16.78 2.19 17.29
C LYS A 97 -17.35 0.91 17.90
N SER A 98 -17.37 -0.17 17.14
CA SER A 98 -17.99 -1.45 17.53
C SER A 98 -17.02 -2.37 18.28
N VAL A 99 -16.26 -1.85 19.24
CA VAL A 99 -15.33 -2.65 20.06
C VAL A 99 -15.92 -2.82 21.45
N THR A 100 -16.04 -4.07 21.90
CA THR A 100 -16.63 -4.46 23.20
C THR A 100 -15.69 -5.44 23.89
N ASN A 101 -15.70 -5.51 25.21
CA ASN A 101 -14.89 -6.50 25.93
C ASN A 101 -15.49 -7.91 25.85
N CYS A 102 -14.65 -8.93 25.80
CA CYS A 102 -15.08 -10.33 25.82
C CYS A 102 -15.53 -10.74 27.24
N PRO A 103 -16.69 -11.40 27.41
CA PRO A 103 -17.13 -11.86 28.73
C PRO A 103 -16.31 -13.04 29.28
N GLY A 104 -15.59 -13.78 28.43
CA GLY A 104 -14.75 -14.91 28.87
C GLY A 104 -13.34 -14.48 29.29
N CYS A 105 -12.58 -13.91 28.36
CA CYS A 105 -11.16 -13.56 28.57
C CYS A 105 -10.90 -12.08 28.88
N GLY A 106 -11.91 -11.20 28.85
CA GLY A 106 -11.75 -9.76 29.06
C GLY A 106 -11.09 -8.99 27.91
N GLN A 107 -10.55 -9.65 26.88
CA GLN A 107 -9.88 -9.00 25.74
C GLN A 107 -10.86 -8.22 24.86
N PRO A 108 -10.43 -7.12 24.21
CA PRO A 108 -11.27 -6.37 23.29
C PRO A 108 -11.61 -7.22 22.06
N LYS A 109 -12.90 -7.27 21.70
CA LYS A 109 -13.42 -7.95 20.52
C LYS A 109 -14.35 -7.02 19.74
N ARG A 110 -14.64 -7.38 18.49
CA ARG A 110 -15.69 -6.69 17.71
C ARG A 110 -17.09 -7.06 18.24
N ALA A 111 -17.99 -6.10 18.24
CA ALA A 111 -19.39 -6.33 18.59
C ALA A 111 -20.02 -7.37 17.66
N HIS A 112 -20.89 -8.23 18.21
CA HIS A 112 -21.58 -9.32 17.52
C HIS A 112 -20.69 -10.43 16.93
N LEU A 113 -19.37 -10.37 17.11
CA LEU A 113 -18.45 -11.43 16.71
C LEU A 113 -17.96 -12.22 17.95
N LEU A 114 -17.63 -13.48 17.70
CA LEU A 114 -16.96 -14.31 18.69
C LEU A 114 -15.54 -13.79 18.93
N CYS A 115 -15.04 -13.97 20.16
CA CYS A 115 -13.69 -13.53 20.51
C CYS A 115 -12.66 -14.40 19.76
N PRO A 116 -11.69 -13.81 19.05
CA PRO A 116 -10.69 -14.58 18.32
C PRO A 116 -9.83 -15.42 19.26
N THR A 117 -9.49 -14.90 20.44
CA THR A 117 -8.66 -15.58 21.44
C THR A 117 -9.37 -16.81 22.00
N CYS A 118 -10.57 -16.65 22.57
CA CYS A 118 -11.31 -17.79 23.13
C CYS A 118 -11.61 -18.86 22.07
N VAL A 119 -11.99 -18.46 20.86
CA VAL A 119 -12.24 -19.43 19.77
C VAL A 119 -10.96 -20.17 19.39
N SER A 120 -9.81 -19.49 19.38
CA SER A 120 -8.53 -20.13 19.07
C SER A 120 -8.12 -21.16 20.13
N GLU A 121 -8.36 -20.88 21.41
CA GLU A 121 -8.07 -21.77 22.53
C GLU A 121 -8.95 -23.02 22.47
N VAL A 122 -10.28 -22.85 22.33
CA VAL A 122 -11.21 -23.98 22.22
C VAL A 122 -10.88 -24.86 21.02
N LYS A 123 -10.59 -24.26 19.86
CA LYS A 123 -10.17 -25.01 18.67
C LYS A 123 -8.82 -25.73 18.83
N ARG A 124 -7.96 -25.25 19.72
CA ARG A 124 -6.68 -25.91 20.02
C ARG A 124 -6.93 -27.15 20.88
N HIS A 125 -7.75 -27.02 21.92
CA HIS A 125 -8.14 -28.14 22.79
C HIS A 125 -8.81 -29.28 22.00
N TRP A 126 -9.81 -28.99 21.17
CA TRP A 126 -10.47 -30.03 20.35
C TRP A 126 -9.50 -30.74 19.40
N ARG A 127 -8.54 -30.01 18.81
CA ARG A 127 -7.52 -30.62 17.95
C ARG A 127 -6.52 -31.48 18.71
N GLU A 128 -6.23 -31.14 19.95
CA GLU A 128 -5.38 -31.96 20.82
C GLU A 128 -6.09 -33.25 21.23
N GLU A 129 -7.39 -33.17 21.53
CA GLU A 129 -8.25 -34.33 21.78
C GLU A 129 -8.35 -35.26 20.57
N GLU A 130 -8.58 -34.72 19.37
CA GLU A 130 -8.60 -35.49 18.11
C GLU A 130 -7.26 -36.20 17.86
N LYS A 131 -6.13 -35.53 18.09
CA LYS A 131 -4.80 -36.14 17.93
C LYS A 131 -4.55 -37.25 18.94
N ALA A 132 -4.96 -37.05 20.20
CA ALA A 132 -4.84 -38.06 21.24
C ALA A 132 -5.68 -39.30 20.91
N ALA A 133 -6.88 -39.11 20.38
CA ALA A 133 -7.77 -40.20 19.94
C ALA A 133 -7.20 -41.00 18.76
N VAL A 134 -6.48 -40.35 17.83
CA VAL A 134 -5.84 -41.03 16.69
C VAL A 134 -4.55 -41.76 17.09
N SER A 135 -3.87 -41.32 18.15
CA SER A 135 -2.65 -41.97 18.65
C SER A 135 -2.88 -43.21 19.51
N THR A 136 -4.14 -43.54 19.81
CA THR A 136 -4.54 -44.73 20.57
C THR A 136 -5.02 -45.81 19.61
#